data_AF-A0A1Q1FPC1-F1
#
_entry.id   AF-A0A1Q1FPC1-F1
#
_cell.length_a   1.000
_cell.length_b   1.000
_cell.length_c   1.000
_cell.angle_alpha   90.00
_cell.angle_beta   90.00
_cell.angle_gamma   90.00
#
_symmetry.space_group_name_H-M   'P 1'
#
loop_
_entity.id
_entity.type
_entity.pdbx_description
1 polymer ?
#
loop_
_entity_poly.entity_id
_entity_poly.type
_entity_poly.pdbx_seq_one_letter_code
_entity_poly.pdbx_strand_id
1 'polypeptide(L)'
;MAGGKGGCGKTTTTYRLGRALADDGRSPLLVDADVEMPDLHSVAGVPREPGLAAVADGRRPATVARAPDEHPDIAVLPATGADTDDLDAVVPRLRAWDGTVLLDCPAGAMTDAVRPLRHADRTLIVSTPRAASLRDAVKTAAIARELDAPPLATVLVETSPTDDAATVPVDRARTAMNCPISACIPHVSSGDYATHPVRTAYERVARKVQQRNI
;
A
#
# COMPACT_ATOMS: atom_id res chain seq x y z
N MET A 1 3.47 -1.37 0.07
CA MET A 1 2.94 -0.10 0.62
C MET A 1 3.56 0.09 1.98
N ALA A 2 4.39 1.11 2.18
CA ALA A 2 5.12 1.27 3.43
C ALA A 2 5.02 2.72 3.94
N GLY A 3 5.22 2.90 5.24
CA GLY A 3 5.14 4.22 5.86
C GLY A 3 5.86 4.26 7.21
N GLY A 4 6.25 5.46 7.62
CA GLY A 4 7.09 5.66 8.80
C GLY A 4 6.39 5.45 10.14
N LYS A 5 5.06 5.56 10.18
CA LYS A 5 4.28 5.54 11.43
C LYS A 5 2.99 4.73 11.31
N GLY A 6 2.55 4.11 12.41
CA GLY A 6 1.20 3.54 12.53
C GLY A 6 0.13 4.61 12.31
N GLY A 7 -0.96 4.25 11.63
CA GLY A 7 -2.04 5.18 11.32
C GLY A 7 -1.75 6.24 10.25
N CYS A 8 -0.63 6.17 9.51
CA CYS A 8 -0.37 7.10 8.41
C CYS A 8 -1.21 6.85 7.14
N GLY A 9 -2.23 5.99 7.21
CA GLY A 9 -3.16 5.74 6.10
C GLY A 9 -2.69 4.71 5.06
N LYS A 10 -1.73 3.83 5.38
CA LYS A 10 -1.22 2.81 4.44
C LYS A 10 -2.32 1.91 3.89
N THR A 11 -3.07 1.23 4.76
CA THR A 11 -4.16 0.32 4.40
C THR A 11 -5.26 1.01 3.59
N THR A 12 -5.66 2.21 4.00
CA THR A 12 -6.61 3.04 3.24
C THR A 12 -6.07 3.40 1.86
N THR A 13 -4.78 3.73 1.76
CA THR A 13 -4.10 4.03 0.50
C THR A 13 -3.99 2.78 -0.36
N THR A 14 -3.69 1.61 0.22
CA THR A 14 -3.65 0.31 -0.46
C THR A 14 -4.99 0.01 -1.12
N TYR A 15 -6.09 0.12 -0.35
CA TYR A 15 -7.43 -0.13 -0.87
C TYR A 15 -7.84 0.87 -1.97
N ARG A 16 -7.64 2.17 -1.74
CA ARG A 16 -8.02 3.21 -2.70
C ARG A 16 -7.18 3.18 -3.98
N LEU A 17 -5.90 2.84 -3.88
CA LEU A 17 -5.06 2.60 -5.05
C LEU A 17 -5.52 1.36 -5.82
N GLY A 18 -5.91 0.29 -5.10
CA GLY A 18 -6.57 -0.88 -5.67
C GLY A 18 -7.81 -0.49 -6.48
N ARG A 19 -8.71 0.32 -5.90
CA ARG A 19 -9.88 0.86 -6.60
C ARG A 19 -9.50 1.64 -7.85
N ALA A 20 -8.53 2.55 -7.78
CA ALA A 20 -8.09 3.30 -8.95
C ALA A 20 -7.47 2.42 -10.06
N LEU A 21 -6.81 1.32 -9.71
CA LEU A 21 -6.32 0.35 -10.69
C LEU A 21 -7.47 -0.45 -11.31
N ALA A 22 -8.47 -0.85 -10.51
CA ALA A 22 -9.66 -1.54 -10.98
C ALA A 22 -10.53 -0.66 -11.88
N ASP A 23 -10.72 0.60 -11.53
CA ASP A 23 -11.41 1.62 -12.33
C ASP A 23 -10.76 1.81 -13.72
N ASP A 24 -9.46 1.52 -13.84
CA ASP A 24 -8.69 1.55 -15.10
C ASP A 24 -8.68 0.18 -15.82
N GLY A 25 -9.60 -0.73 -15.45
CA GLY A 25 -9.79 -2.04 -16.07
C GLY A 25 -8.74 -3.09 -15.70
N ARG A 26 -8.05 -2.93 -14.56
CA ARG A 26 -7.08 -3.92 -14.05
C ARG A 26 -7.71 -4.80 -12.98
N SER A 27 -7.05 -5.92 -12.69
CA SER A 27 -7.45 -6.83 -11.60
C SER A 27 -6.38 -6.84 -10.50
N PRO A 28 -6.33 -5.81 -9.63
CA PRO A 28 -5.32 -5.75 -8.57
C PRO A 28 -5.60 -6.78 -7.46
N LEU A 29 -4.52 -7.33 -6.92
CA LEU A 29 -4.54 -8.16 -5.71
C LEU A 29 -3.99 -7.35 -4.53
N LEU A 30 -4.82 -7.08 -3.54
CA LEU A 30 -4.46 -6.42 -2.29
C LEU A 30 -4.14 -7.49 -1.25
N VAL A 31 -2.94 -7.46 -0.69
CA VAL A 31 -2.50 -8.45 0.29
C VAL A 31 -2.18 -7.74 1.58
N ASP A 32 -2.84 -8.15 2.66
CA ASP A 32 -2.53 -7.67 3.99
C ASP A 32 -1.30 -8.41 4.50
N ALA A 33 -0.18 -7.72 4.63
CA ALA A 33 1.06 -8.31 5.14
C ALA A 33 1.36 -7.83 6.58
N ASP A 34 0.44 -7.11 7.21
CA ASP A 34 0.47 -6.79 8.64
C ASP A 34 -0.21 -7.93 9.42
N VAL A 35 0.57 -8.98 9.70
CA VAL A 35 0.06 -10.17 10.40
C VAL A 35 -0.29 -9.91 11.87
N GLU A 36 0.29 -8.87 12.46
CA GLU A 36 0.06 -8.49 13.86
C GLU A 36 -1.21 -7.67 14.02
N MET A 37 -1.44 -6.71 13.12
CA MET A 37 -2.59 -5.81 13.14
C MET A 37 -3.25 -5.72 11.75
N PRO A 38 -3.89 -6.79 11.26
CA PRO A 38 -4.49 -6.79 9.93
C PRO A 38 -5.76 -5.96 9.88
N ASP A 39 -5.75 -4.95 9.03
CA ASP A 39 -6.84 -3.98 8.89
C ASP A 39 -7.49 -4.01 7.49
N LEU A 40 -6.85 -4.65 6.50
CA LEU A 40 -7.28 -4.54 5.10
C LEU A 40 -8.65 -5.17 4.86
N HIS A 41 -8.96 -6.29 5.51
CA HIS A 41 -10.26 -6.95 5.41
C HIS A 41 -11.39 -6.04 5.88
N SER A 42 -11.16 -5.30 6.97
CA SER A 42 -12.12 -4.35 7.53
C SER A 42 -12.30 -3.14 6.62
N VAL A 43 -11.20 -2.59 6.07
CA VAL A 43 -11.27 -1.47 5.10
C VAL A 43 -11.96 -1.88 3.80
N ALA A 44 -11.76 -3.12 3.35
CA ALA A 44 -12.35 -3.66 2.13
C ALA A 44 -13.77 -4.21 2.31
N GLY A 45 -14.25 -4.37 3.54
CA GLY A 45 -15.57 -4.94 3.83
C GLY A 45 -15.68 -6.43 3.47
N VAL A 46 -14.58 -7.19 3.57
CA VAL A 46 -14.54 -8.63 3.25
C VAL A 46 -14.28 -9.48 4.49
N PRO A 47 -14.71 -10.75 4.51
CA PRO A 47 -14.35 -11.68 5.58
C PRO A 47 -12.84 -11.88 5.68
N ARG A 48 -12.34 -12.08 6.91
CA ARG A 48 -10.92 -12.32 7.18
C ARG A 48 -10.42 -13.69 6.72
N GLU A 49 -11.30 -14.68 6.65
CA GLU A 49 -10.97 -16.05 6.25
C GLU A 49 -11.76 -16.55 5.03
N PRO A 50 -11.16 -17.42 4.19
CA PRO A 50 -9.75 -17.79 4.17
C PRO A 50 -8.87 -16.62 3.71
N GLY A 51 -7.68 -16.51 4.27
CA GLY A 51 -6.70 -15.48 3.93
C GLY A 51 -5.35 -16.07 3.54
N LEU A 52 -4.28 -15.39 3.93
CA LEU A 52 -2.90 -15.76 3.62
C LEU A 52 -2.54 -17.18 4.09
N ALA A 53 -3.03 -17.63 5.25
CA ALA A 53 -2.79 -18.98 5.74
C ALA A 53 -3.19 -20.07 4.74
N ALA A 54 -4.34 -19.91 4.09
CA ALA A 54 -4.78 -20.88 3.08
C ALA A 54 -3.85 -20.91 1.85
N VAL A 55 -3.21 -19.79 1.53
CA VAL A 55 -2.20 -19.72 0.46
C VAL A 55 -0.90 -20.37 0.92
N ALA A 56 -0.50 -20.16 2.17
CA ALA A 56 0.65 -20.84 2.78
C ALA A 56 0.46 -22.37 2.77
N ASP A 57 -0.76 -22.84 3.04
CA ASP A 57 -1.18 -24.25 2.96
C ASP A 57 -1.27 -24.80 1.52
N GLY A 58 -0.95 -23.98 0.52
CA GLY A 58 -0.82 -24.41 -0.86
C GLY A 58 -2.03 -24.12 -1.76
N ARG A 59 -3.08 -23.48 -1.26
CA ARG A 59 -4.18 -23.05 -2.14
C ARG A 59 -3.74 -21.89 -3.03
N ARG A 60 -4.39 -21.76 -4.19
CA ARG A 60 -4.06 -20.68 -5.14
C ARG A 60 -4.68 -19.36 -4.67
N PRO A 61 -3.97 -18.23 -4.76
CA PRO A 61 -4.51 -16.90 -4.46
C PRO A 61 -5.89 -16.64 -5.09
N ALA A 62 -6.06 -16.94 -6.38
CA ALA A 62 -7.32 -16.75 -7.11
C ALA A 62 -8.51 -17.59 -6.60
N THR A 63 -8.26 -18.64 -5.82
CA THR A 63 -9.32 -19.48 -5.24
C THR A 63 -9.73 -19.05 -3.84
N VAL A 64 -8.92 -18.23 -3.16
CA VAL A 64 -9.13 -17.86 -1.76
C VAL A 64 -9.30 -16.36 -1.55
N ALA A 65 -8.77 -15.54 -2.46
CA ALA A 65 -8.97 -14.10 -2.42
C ALA A 65 -10.46 -13.74 -2.45
N ARG A 66 -10.79 -12.68 -1.71
CA ARG A 66 -12.15 -12.17 -1.57
C ARG A 66 -12.32 -10.89 -2.36
N ALA A 67 -13.50 -10.68 -2.89
CA ALA A 67 -13.85 -9.45 -3.57
C ALA A 67 -14.81 -8.64 -2.69
N PRO A 68 -14.59 -7.33 -2.51
CA PRO A 68 -15.59 -6.43 -1.95
C PRO A 68 -16.86 -6.44 -2.80
N ASP A 69 -18.05 -6.44 -2.16
CA ASP A 69 -19.33 -6.44 -2.89
C ASP A 69 -19.48 -5.24 -3.82
N GLU A 70 -18.97 -4.07 -3.40
CA GLU A 70 -19.04 -2.84 -4.21
C GLU A 70 -17.98 -2.78 -5.32
N HIS A 71 -16.90 -3.55 -5.23
CA HIS A 71 -15.74 -3.48 -6.14
C HIS A 71 -15.25 -4.89 -6.51
N PRO A 72 -16.03 -5.64 -7.32
CA PRO A 72 -15.76 -7.05 -7.61
C PRO A 72 -14.45 -7.30 -8.38
N ASP A 73 -13.92 -6.28 -9.06
CA ASP A 73 -12.67 -6.35 -9.82
C ASP A 73 -11.41 -6.30 -8.93
N ILE A 74 -11.57 -6.09 -7.62
CA ILE A 74 -10.49 -6.12 -6.64
C ILE A 74 -10.47 -7.47 -5.94
N ALA A 75 -9.30 -8.08 -5.88
CA ALA A 75 -9.05 -9.26 -5.06
C ALA A 75 -8.34 -8.85 -3.76
N VAL A 76 -8.75 -9.39 -2.63
CA VAL A 76 -8.20 -9.10 -1.30
C VAL A 76 -7.79 -10.41 -0.62
N LEU A 77 -6.57 -10.45 -0.11
CA LEU A 77 -6.04 -11.51 0.73
C LEU A 77 -5.72 -10.96 2.12
N PRO A 78 -6.61 -11.16 3.10
CA PRO A 78 -6.35 -10.78 4.48
C PRO A 78 -5.23 -11.62 5.10
N ALA A 79 -4.54 -11.05 6.08
CA ALA A 79 -3.78 -11.84 7.04
C ALA A 79 -4.76 -12.43 8.05
N THR A 80 -4.55 -13.68 8.41
CA THR A 80 -5.35 -14.38 9.41
C THR A 80 -4.70 -14.27 10.80
N GLY A 81 -3.39 -14.05 10.91
CA GLY A 81 -2.71 -13.71 12.18
C GLY A 81 -1.23 -14.10 12.22
N ALA A 82 -0.55 -13.71 13.31
CA ALA A 82 0.91 -13.78 13.46
C ALA A 82 1.56 -15.17 13.26
N ASP A 83 0.83 -16.26 13.49
CA ASP A 83 1.38 -17.63 13.44
C ASP A 83 1.02 -18.41 12.15
N THR A 84 0.15 -17.88 11.30
CA THR A 84 -0.41 -18.65 10.16
C THR A 84 0.08 -18.18 8.79
N ASP A 85 0.72 -17.01 8.73
CA ASP A 85 0.95 -16.28 7.48
C ASP A 85 2.46 -16.19 7.16
N ASP A 86 3.04 -17.29 6.68
CA ASP A 86 4.43 -17.30 6.20
C ASP A 86 4.54 -16.66 4.81
N LEU A 87 4.94 -15.38 4.80
CA LEU A 87 5.14 -14.61 3.56
C LEU A 87 6.17 -15.25 2.61
N ASP A 88 7.20 -15.96 3.10
CA ASP A 88 8.17 -16.64 2.24
C ASP A 88 7.51 -17.76 1.42
N ALA A 89 6.57 -18.48 2.04
CA ALA A 89 5.78 -19.52 1.38
C ALA A 89 4.69 -18.94 0.47
N VAL A 90 4.12 -17.79 0.84
CA VAL A 90 3.01 -17.15 0.12
C VAL A 90 3.49 -16.42 -1.14
N VAL A 91 4.55 -15.62 -1.06
CA VAL A 91 4.98 -14.69 -2.13
C VAL A 91 5.22 -15.38 -3.47
N PRO A 92 5.89 -16.56 -3.56
CA PRO A 92 6.05 -17.26 -4.82
C PRO A 92 4.73 -17.58 -5.51
N ARG A 93 3.66 -17.80 -4.75
CA ARG A 93 2.31 -18.06 -5.28
C ARG A 93 1.62 -16.77 -5.72
N LEU A 94 1.87 -15.65 -5.05
CA LEU A 94 1.36 -14.34 -5.45
C LEU A 94 1.93 -13.90 -6.80
N ARG A 95 3.16 -14.30 -7.14
CA ARG A 95 3.78 -14.01 -8.44
C ARG A 95 3.04 -14.62 -9.64
N ALA A 96 2.18 -15.61 -9.41
CA ALA A 96 1.33 -16.19 -10.45
C ALA A 96 0.07 -15.35 -10.74
N TRP A 97 -0.16 -14.27 -9.99
CA TRP A 97 -1.28 -13.36 -10.23
C TRP A 97 -1.05 -12.52 -11.49
N ASP A 98 -2.02 -12.51 -12.40
CA ASP A 98 -1.95 -11.74 -13.65
C ASP A 98 -2.41 -10.29 -13.43
N GLY A 99 -1.61 -9.53 -12.67
CA GLY A 99 -1.94 -8.17 -12.30
C GLY A 99 -1.00 -7.56 -11.27
N THR A 100 -1.29 -6.33 -10.86
CA THR A 100 -0.53 -5.66 -9.81
C THR A 100 -0.88 -6.26 -8.46
N VAL A 101 0.14 -6.69 -7.71
CA VAL A 101 0.00 -7.11 -6.31
C VAL A 101 0.44 -5.95 -5.40
N LEU A 102 -0.47 -5.49 -4.54
CA LEU A 102 -0.19 -4.45 -3.55
C LEU A 102 -0.06 -5.09 -2.17
N LEU A 103 1.17 -5.15 -1.65
CA LEU A 103 1.42 -5.61 -0.28
C LEU A 103 1.21 -4.45 0.71
N ASP A 104 0.25 -4.57 1.62
CA ASP A 104 0.07 -3.65 2.75
C ASP A 104 1.04 -4.03 3.87
N CYS A 105 2.14 -3.31 3.99
CA CYS A 105 3.17 -3.65 4.97
C CYS A 105 2.81 -3.10 6.35
N PRO A 106 3.26 -3.73 7.44
CA PRO A 106 3.05 -3.21 8.78
C PRO A 106 3.70 -1.85 8.97
N ALA A 107 3.28 -1.15 10.01
CA ALA A 107 3.90 0.12 10.37
C ALA A 107 5.31 -0.08 10.94
N GLY A 108 6.17 0.92 10.75
CA GLY A 108 7.45 0.99 11.46
C GLY A 108 8.64 0.56 10.61
N ALA A 109 9.64 1.44 10.58
CA ALA A 109 10.88 1.29 9.82
C ALA A 109 11.93 0.41 10.55
N MET A 110 11.55 -0.61 11.30
CA MET A 110 12.50 -1.33 12.17
C MET A 110 12.60 -2.82 11.83
N THR A 111 11.60 -3.63 12.15
CA THR A 111 11.73 -5.10 12.01
C THR A 111 10.58 -5.70 11.21
N ASP A 112 9.35 -5.26 11.46
CA ASP A 112 8.19 -5.98 10.94
C ASP A 112 7.90 -5.64 9.48
N ALA A 113 8.19 -4.39 9.07
CA ALA A 113 8.04 -3.98 7.67
C ALA A 113 9.10 -4.63 6.75
N VAL A 114 10.24 -5.08 7.28
CA VAL A 114 11.32 -5.69 6.49
C VAL A 114 10.85 -6.96 5.79
N ARG A 115 10.07 -7.79 6.49
CA ARG A 115 9.59 -9.09 5.99
C ARG A 115 8.80 -8.96 4.69
N PRO A 116 7.74 -8.14 4.58
CA PRO A 116 7.05 -7.95 3.31
C PRO A 116 7.83 -7.08 2.32
N LEU A 117 8.63 -6.11 2.80
CA LEU A 117 9.37 -5.22 1.90
C LEU A 117 10.40 -5.95 1.04
N ARG A 118 11.12 -6.94 1.58
CA ARG A 118 12.12 -7.72 0.81
C ARG A 118 11.52 -8.53 -0.35
N HIS A 119 10.19 -8.65 -0.39
CA HIS A 119 9.46 -9.36 -1.43
C HIS A 119 8.86 -8.44 -2.48
N ALA A 120 8.87 -7.13 -2.25
CA ALA A 120 8.30 -6.14 -3.15
C ALA A 120 9.30 -5.71 -4.22
N ASP A 121 8.85 -5.57 -5.47
CA ASP A 121 9.71 -5.05 -6.54
C ASP A 121 9.99 -3.55 -6.36
N ARG A 122 9.02 -2.81 -5.84
CA ARG A 122 9.06 -1.35 -5.63
C ARG A 122 8.23 -0.98 -4.42
N THR A 123 8.54 0.17 -3.82
CA THR A 123 7.81 0.66 -2.65
C THR A 123 7.06 1.97 -2.95
N LEU A 124 5.80 2.04 -2.55
CA LEU A 124 5.10 3.32 -2.39
C LEU A 124 5.17 3.73 -0.93
N ILE A 125 5.70 4.94 -0.70
CA ILE A 125 5.85 5.52 0.63
C ILE A 125 4.62 6.36 0.95
N VAL A 126 3.91 6.03 2.02
CA VAL A 126 2.75 6.77 2.51
C VAL A 126 3.16 7.55 3.76
N SER A 127 2.83 8.84 3.80
CA SER A 127 3.12 9.70 4.94
C SER A 127 2.13 10.85 5.06
N THR A 128 2.17 11.59 6.15
CA THR A 128 1.50 12.90 6.29
C THR A 128 2.52 14.02 6.03
N PRO A 129 2.09 15.25 5.69
CA PRO A 129 3.01 16.38 5.48
C PRO A 129 3.69 16.85 6.78
N ARG A 130 3.38 16.24 7.93
CA ARG A 130 3.96 16.60 9.23
C ARG A 130 5.44 16.18 9.30
N ALA A 131 6.29 17.07 9.78
CA ALA A 131 7.75 16.87 9.81
C ALA A 131 8.20 15.56 10.49
N ALA A 132 7.52 15.12 11.56
CA ALA A 132 7.83 13.83 12.19
C ALA A 132 7.54 12.65 11.26
N SER A 133 6.35 12.62 10.63
CA SER A 133 5.97 11.57 9.69
C SER A 133 6.89 11.54 8.47
N LEU A 134 7.29 12.71 7.96
CA LEU A 134 8.24 12.81 6.86
C LEU A 134 9.62 12.27 7.21
N ARG A 135 10.13 12.54 8.42
CA ARG A 135 11.41 11.97 8.89
C ARG A 135 11.36 10.46 8.96
N ASP A 136 10.28 9.88 9.47
CA ASP A 136 10.16 8.43 9.55
C ASP A 136 9.95 7.81 8.16
N ALA A 137 9.22 8.47 7.26
CA ALA A 137 9.10 8.06 5.86
C ALA A 137 10.47 8.05 5.14
N VAL A 138 11.35 9.01 5.42
CA VAL A 138 12.73 9.02 4.90
C VAL A 138 13.51 7.79 5.38
N LYS A 139 13.38 7.40 6.65
CA LYS A 139 14.02 6.17 7.17
C LYS A 139 13.46 4.92 6.50
N THR A 140 12.14 4.80 6.38
CA THR A 140 11.48 3.68 5.68
C THR A 140 11.94 3.60 4.22
N ALA A 141 12.06 4.74 3.54
CA ALA A 141 12.55 4.81 2.17
C ALA A 141 14.01 4.34 2.04
N ALA A 142 14.87 4.64 3.02
CA ALA A 142 16.24 4.16 3.05
C ALA A 142 16.30 2.63 3.19
N ILE A 143 15.53 2.06 4.13
CA ILE A 143 15.44 0.61 4.34
C ILE A 143 14.88 -0.09 3.11
N ALA A 144 13.84 0.46 2.50
CA ALA A 144 13.26 -0.10 1.28
C ALA A 144 14.30 -0.18 0.14
N ARG A 145 15.21 0.79 0.01
CA ARG A 145 16.31 0.72 -0.96
C ARG A 145 17.34 -0.35 -0.60
N GLU A 146 17.67 -0.50 0.67
CA GLU A 146 18.62 -1.52 1.15
C GLU A 146 18.09 -2.94 0.91
N LEU A 147 16.76 -3.12 0.92
CA LEU A 147 16.06 -4.38 0.63
C LEU A 147 15.76 -4.59 -0.87
N ASP A 148 16.35 -3.80 -1.77
CA ASP A 148 16.11 -3.84 -3.22
C ASP A 148 14.64 -3.61 -3.65
N ALA A 149 13.88 -2.90 -2.80
CA ALA A 149 12.50 -2.48 -3.05
C ALA A 149 12.41 -0.95 -3.16
N PRO A 150 13.11 -0.29 -4.12
CA PRO A 150 13.31 1.14 -4.09
C PRO A 150 11.98 1.92 -4.15
N PRO A 151 11.89 3.09 -3.47
CA PRO A 151 10.73 3.95 -3.52
C PRO A 151 10.40 4.42 -4.95
N LEU A 152 9.23 4.05 -5.46
CA LEU A 152 8.70 4.52 -6.74
C LEU A 152 8.11 5.93 -6.62
N ALA A 153 7.37 6.18 -5.54
CA ALA A 153 6.69 7.43 -5.29
C ALA A 153 6.31 7.58 -3.82
N THR A 154 6.07 8.83 -3.43
CA THR A 154 5.46 9.19 -2.14
C THR A 154 4.01 9.64 -2.34
N VAL A 155 3.13 9.19 -1.47
CA VAL A 155 1.75 9.66 -1.31
C VAL A 155 1.64 10.37 0.02
N LEU A 156 1.29 11.65 -0.01
CA LEU A 156 0.98 12.42 1.19
C LEU A 156 -0.52 12.36 1.46
N VAL A 157 -0.91 11.91 2.64
CA VAL A 157 -2.31 11.87 3.09
C VAL A 157 -2.55 12.92 4.17
N GLU A 158 -3.83 13.22 4.42
CA GLU A 158 -4.28 14.24 5.37
C GLU A 158 -3.75 15.65 5.05
N THR A 159 -3.61 15.98 3.77
CA THR A 159 -3.09 17.31 3.37
C THR A 159 -4.15 18.40 3.51
N SER A 160 -3.81 19.49 4.16
CA SER A 160 -4.57 20.75 4.12
C SER A 160 -4.27 21.52 2.83
N PRO A 161 -5.16 22.43 2.37
CA PRO A 161 -4.82 23.42 1.33
C PRO A 161 -3.56 24.25 1.63
N THR A 162 -3.18 24.36 2.91
CA THR A 162 -1.94 25.03 3.36
C THR A 162 -0.70 24.14 3.30
N ASP A 163 -0.88 22.82 3.14
CA ASP A 163 0.21 21.85 3.03
C ASP A 163 0.66 21.77 1.57
N ASP A 164 1.37 22.80 1.13
CA ASP A 164 1.96 22.83 -0.21
C ASP A 164 3.06 21.75 -0.32
N ALA A 165 3.07 21.03 -1.44
CA ALA A 165 4.15 20.10 -1.79
C ALA A 165 5.50 20.83 -1.94
N ALA A 166 5.49 22.16 -2.14
CA ALA A 166 6.67 23.03 -2.17
C ALA A 166 7.12 23.55 -0.79
N THR A 167 6.53 23.07 0.32
CA THR A 167 7.04 23.44 1.65
C THR A 167 8.43 22.83 1.89
N VAL A 168 9.32 23.59 2.55
CA VAL A 168 10.70 23.17 2.83
C VAL A 168 10.82 21.75 3.44
N PRO A 169 9.99 21.34 4.42
CA PRO A 169 10.04 19.99 4.97
C PRO A 169 9.71 18.91 3.92
N VAL A 170 8.73 19.17 3.07
CA VAL A 170 8.26 18.24 2.04
C VAL A 170 9.31 18.11 0.92
N ASP A 171 9.92 19.22 0.50
CA ASP A 171 11.00 19.20 -0.50
C ASP A 171 12.26 18.49 0.01
N ARG A 172 12.63 18.71 1.29
CA ARG A 172 13.71 17.96 1.93
C ARG A 172 13.42 16.48 1.98
N ALA A 173 12.19 16.11 2.34
CA ALA A 173 11.79 14.71 2.39
C ALA A 173 11.81 14.06 1.00
N ARG A 174 11.27 14.74 -0.03
CA ARG A 174 11.33 14.32 -1.43
C ARG A 174 12.76 14.04 -1.90
N THR A 175 13.66 14.97 -1.59
CA THR A 175 15.09 14.85 -1.92
C THR A 175 15.74 13.68 -1.19
N ALA A 176 15.51 13.55 0.11
CA ALA A 176 16.09 12.47 0.92
C ALA A 176 15.52 11.08 0.60
N MET A 177 14.24 10.99 0.23
CA MET A 177 13.60 9.76 -0.24
C MET A 177 14.04 9.38 -1.66
N ASN A 178 14.65 10.31 -2.41
CA ASN A 178 15.05 10.13 -3.80
C ASN A 178 13.90 9.61 -4.67
N CYS A 179 12.68 10.11 -4.44
CA CYS A 179 11.50 9.73 -5.20
C CYS A 179 10.50 10.89 -5.27
N PRO A 180 9.64 10.93 -6.31
CA PRO A 180 8.68 12.01 -6.47
C PRO A 180 7.48 11.87 -5.54
N ILE A 181 6.99 13.01 -5.03
CA ILE A 181 5.65 13.09 -4.44
C ILE A 181 4.66 13.05 -5.58
N SER A 182 3.88 11.98 -5.64
CA SER A 182 3.00 11.71 -6.78
C SER A 182 1.55 12.10 -6.52
N ALA A 183 1.16 12.18 -5.25
CA ALA A 183 -0.16 12.63 -4.85
C ALA A 183 -0.14 13.28 -3.46
N CYS A 184 -0.96 14.31 -3.31
CA CYS A 184 -1.36 14.90 -2.04
C CYS A 184 -2.86 14.66 -1.90
N ILE A 185 -3.27 13.98 -0.84
CA ILE A 185 -4.63 13.53 -0.63
C ILE A 185 -5.17 14.28 0.58
N PRO A 186 -6.20 15.13 0.38
CA PRO A 186 -6.74 15.89 1.48
C PRO A 186 -7.41 15.00 2.51
N HIS A 187 -7.56 15.53 3.72
CA HIS A 187 -8.39 14.86 4.72
C HIS A 187 -9.82 14.80 4.19
N VAL A 188 -10.38 13.58 4.17
CA VAL A 188 -11.77 13.32 3.82
C VAL A 188 -12.36 12.42 4.90
N SER A 189 -13.59 12.68 5.31
CA SER A 189 -14.37 11.79 6.16
C SER A 189 -14.42 10.38 5.54
N SER A 190 -14.44 9.37 6.40
CA SER A 190 -14.58 7.97 5.98
C SER A 190 -15.80 7.79 5.07
N GLY A 191 -15.59 7.28 3.85
CA GLY A 191 -16.65 7.03 2.85
C GLY A 191 -16.51 7.83 1.55
N ASP A 192 -15.86 9.00 1.57
CA ASP A 192 -15.89 9.95 0.44
C ASP A 192 -14.76 9.77 -0.61
N TYR A 193 -14.42 8.52 -0.96
CA TYR A 193 -13.52 8.26 -2.11
C TYR A 193 -14.08 8.85 -3.41
N ALA A 194 -15.41 8.91 -3.54
CA ALA A 194 -16.11 9.42 -4.71
C ALA A 194 -15.86 10.92 -4.98
N THR A 195 -15.22 11.65 -4.05
CA THR A 195 -14.84 13.04 -4.30
C THR A 195 -13.78 13.12 -5.39
N HIS A 196 -14.07 13.92 -6.43
CA HIS A 196 -13.22 14.07 -7.60
C HIS A 196 -11.72 14.30 -7.28
N PRO A 197 -11.33 15.11 -6.28
CA PRO A 197 -9.91 15.35 -5.97
C PRO A 197 -9.18 14.11 -5.46
N VAL A 198 -9.80 13.32 -4.58
CA VAL A 198 -9.17 12.12 -3.99
C VAL A 198 -9.01 11.04 -5.06
N ARG A 199 -10.07 10.78 -5.82
CA ARG A 199 -10.03 9.82 -6.93
C ARG A 199 -8.95 10.18 -7.95
N THR A 200 -8.93 11.43 -8.43
CA THR A 200 -7.93 11.89 -9.41
C THR A 200 -6.48 11.72 -8.89
N ALA A 201 -6.27 11.94 -7.60
CA ALA A 201 -4.96 11.75 -6.98
C ALA A 201 -4.50 10.28 -7.03
N TYR A 202 -5.39 9.33 -6.70
CA TYR A 202 -5.09 7.91 -6.79
C TYR A 202 -4.93 7.41 -8.23
N GLU A 203 -5.71 7.91 -9.19
CA GLU A 203 -5.54 7.60 -10.62
C GLU A 203 -4.16 8.05 -11.15
N ARG A 204 -3.63 9.15 -10.64
CA ARG A 204 -2.25 9.59 -10.97
C ARG A 204 -1.20 8.62 -10.40
N VAL A 205 -1.41 8.12 -9.19
CA VAL A 205 -0.52 7.11 -8.58
C VAL A 205 -0.63 5.77 -9.32
N ALA A 206 -1.85 5.34 -9.67
CA ALA A 206 -2.12 4.11 -10.42
C ALA A 206 -1.37 4.10 -11.76
N ARG A 207 -1.45 5.19 -12.54
CA ARG A 207 -0.69 5.32 -13.80
C ARG A 207 0.81 5.19 -13.60
N LYS A 208 1.37 5.72 -12.51
CA LYS A 208 2.80 5.56 -12.21
C LYS A 208 3.17 4.13 -11.82
N VAL A 209 2.32 3.43 -11.07
CA VAL A 209 2.53 2.01 -10.73
C VAL A 209 2.50 1.14 -11.98
N GLN A 210 1.68 1.50 -12.98
CA GLN A 210 1.55 0.77 -14.23
C GLN A 210 2.67 1.08 -15.25
N GLN A 211 3.33 2.25 -15.14
CA GLN A 211 4.50 2.59 -15.95
C GLN A 211 5.67 1.67 -15.58
N ARG A 212 5.72 0.50 -16.23
CA ARG A 212 6.91 -0.35 -16.23
C ARG A 212 8.04 0.48 -16.83
N ASN A 213 9.09 0.72 -16.06
CA ASN A 213 10.36 1.21 -16.62
C ASN A 213 10.81 0.18 -17.67
N ILE A 214 10.72 0.56 -18.93
CA ILE A 214 11.35 -0.12 -20.07
C ILE A 214 12.87 -0.09 -19.85
#